data_AF-A0A967RHJ2-F1
#
_entry.id   AF-A0A967RHJ2-F1
#
_cell.length_a   1.000
_cell.length_b   1.000
_cell.length_c   1.000
_cell.angle_alpha   90.00
_cell.angle_beta   90.00
_cell.angle_gamma   90.00
#
_symmetry.space_group_name_H-M   'P 1'
#
loop_
_entity.id
_entity.type
_entity.pdbx_description
1 polymer ?
#
loop_
_entity_poly.entity_id
_entity_poly.type
_entity_poly.pdbx_seq_one_letter_code
_entity_poly.pdbx_strand_id
1 'polypeptide(L)' 'MRILLINPFYPISETPSPPLGLAYLAAALEQAGARVKILDFVVYPYSPAGLETA' A
#
# COMPACT_ATOMS: atom_id res chain seq x y z
N MET A 1 2.12 15.50 -7.94
CA MET A 1 3.20 14.62 -7.41
C MET A 1 2.69 13.17 -7.40
N ARG A 2 3.55 12.17 -7.66
CA ARG A 2 3.17 10.73 -7.63
C ARG A 2 3.84 10.05 -6.45
N ILE A 3 3.08 9.31 -5.65
CA ILE A 3 3.56 8.65 -4.43
C ILE A 3 3.12 7.18 -4.44
N LEU A 4 4.05 6.30 -4.10
CA LEU A 4 3.79 4.89 -3.88
C LEU A 4 3.99 4.58 -2.39
N LEU A 5 2.95 4.04 -1.74
CA LEU A 5 3.01 3.52 -0.38
C LEU A 5 3.07 1.99 -0.44
N ILE A 6 3.92 1.39 0.39
CA ILE A 6 4.13 -0.06 0.38
C ILE A 6 3.91 -0.59 1.79
N ASN A 7 2.98 -1.54 1.94
CA ASN A 7 2.91 -2.42 3.10
C ASN A 7 3.78 -3.65 2.79
N PRO A 8 5.01 -3.73 3.30
CA PRO A 8 5.89 -4.86 3.01
C PRO A 8 5.32 -6.14 3.61
N PHE A 9 5.71 -7.27 3.04
CA PHE A 9 5.33 -8.58 3.59
C PHE A 9 5.90 -8.76 5.01
N TYR A 10 5.07 -9.29 5.90
CA TYR A 10 5.46 -9.86 7.18
C TYR A 10 4.55 -11.06 7.49
N PRO A 11 5.03 -12.06 8.24
CA PRO A 11 4.32 -13.32 8.42
C PRO A 11 3.04 -13.19 9.25
N ILE A 12 2.07 -14.07 8.99
CA ILE A 12 0.80 -14.15 9.75
C ILE A 12 1.03 -14.32 11.26
N SER A 13 2.15 -14.94 11.67
CA SER A 13 2.53 -15.08 13.07
C SER A 13 2.73 -13.76 13.81
N GLU A 14 2.96 -12.66 13.10
CA GLU A 14 3.05 -11.31 13.65
C GLU A 14 1.68 -10.62 13.71
N THR A 15 0.59 -11.35 13.48
CA THR A 15 -0.80 -10.86 13.57
C THR A 15 -1.05 -9.62 12.71
N PRO A 16 -0.92 -9.73 11.37
CA PRO A 16 -1.15 -8.60 10.49
C PRO A 16 -2.55 -8.01 10.63
N SER A 17 -2.58 -6.69 10.54
CA SER A 17 -3.82 -5.90 10.45
C SER A 17 -3.85 -5.15 9.12
N PRO A 18 -5.04 -4.78 8.61
CA PRO A 18 -5.15 -3.93 7.44
C PRO A 18 -4.28 -2.66 7.61
N PRO A 19 -3.61 -2.16 6.55
CA PRO A 19 -2.68 -1.05 6.67
C PRO A 19 -3.39 0.31 6.80
N LEU A 20 -4.17 0.50 7.87
CA LEU A 20 -5.00 1.68 8.12
C LEU A 20 -4.17 2.98 8.16
N GLY A 21 -2.94 2.92 8.68
CA GLY A 21 -2.02 4.06 8.65
C GLY A 21 -1.65 4.49 7.23
N LEU A 22 -1.45 3.54 6.31
CA LEU A 22 -1.19 3.85 4.89
C LEU A 22 -2.45 4.39 4.20
N ALA A 23 -3.63 3.85 4.53
CA ALA A 23 -4.90 4.35 3.99
C ALA A 23 -5.16 5.80 4.42
N TYR A 24 -4.93 6.12 5.70
CA TYR A 24 -5.04 7.49 6.20
C TYR A 24 -4.04 8.43 5.51
N LEU A 25 -2.77 8.02 5.42
CA LEU A 25 -1.72 8.79 4.78
C LEU A 25 -2.04 9.04 3.29
N ALA A 26 -2.53 8.02 2.58
CA ALA A 26 -2.96 8.16 1.19
C ALA A 26 -4.05 9.22 1.06
N ALA A 27 -5.10 9.16 1.87
CA ALA A 27 -6.18 10.15 1.83
C ALA A 27 -5.69 11.58 2.14
N ALA A 28 -4.75 11.75 3.08
CA ALA A 28 -4.17 13.06 3.39
C ALA A 28 -3.32 13.60 2.23
N LEU A 29 -2.52 12.75 1.59
CA LEU A 29 -1.70 13.11 0.43
C LEU A 29 -2.56 13.42 -0.80
N GLU A 30 -3.65 12.67 -1.01
CA GLU A 30 -4.62 12.93 -2.08
C GLU A 30 -5.32 14.28 -1.87
N GLN A 31 -5.72 14.62 -0.63
CA GLN A 31 -6.24 15.94 -0.28
C GLN A 31 -5.25 17.08 -0.59
N ALA A 32 -3.94 16.82 -0.49
CA ALA A 32 -2.88 17.75 -0.87
C ALA A 32 -2.59 17.77 -2.39
N GLY A 33 -3.37 17.07 -3.22
CA GLY A 33 -3.24 17.04 -4.67
C GLY A 33 -2.21 16.05 -5.22
N ALA A 34 -1.74 15.10 -4.40
CA ALA A 34 -0.92 13.99 -4.89
C ALA A 34 -1.79 12.89 -5.53
N ARG A 35 -1.19 12.12 -6.45
CA ARG A 35 -1.73 10.82 -6.86
C ARG A 35 -1.02 9.73 -6.08
N VAL A 36 -1.79 8.96 -5.32
CA VAL A 36 -1.25 7.93 -4.42
C VAL A 36 -1.70 6.55 -4.88
N LYS A 37 -0.82 5.57 -4.72
CA LYS A 37 -1.08 4.16 -4.94
C LYS A 37 -0.55 3.38 -3.75
N ILE A 38 -1.27 2.36 -3.30
CA ILE A 38 -0.87 1.48 -2.20
C ILE A 38 -0.61 0.08 -2.76
N LEU A 39 0.55 -0.51 -2.44
CA LEU A 39 0.82 -1.92 -2.66
C LEU A 39 0.83 -2.63 -1.31
N ASP A 40 -0.03 -3.65 -1.17
CA ASP A 40 -0.12 -4.44 0.05
C ASP A 40 0.40 -5.85 -0.17
N PHE A 41 1.65 -6.10 0.24
CA PHE A 41 2.31 -7.39 0.09
C PHE A 41 2.05 -8.37 1.23
N VAL A 42 1.29 -7.96 2.26
CA VAL A 42 0.79 -8.89 3.28
C VAL A 42 -0.38 -9.69 2.74
N VAL A 43 -1.29 -9.03 2.00
CA VAL A 43 -2.48 -9.66 1.41
C VAL A 43 -2.22 -10.16 -0.01
N TYR A 44 -1.53 -9.37 -0.83
CA TYR A 44 -1.26 -9.68 -2.23
C TYR A 44 0.24 -9.86 -2.45
N PRO A 45 0.77 -11.08 -2.51
CA PRO A 45 2.20 -11.31 -2.72
C PRO A 45 2.74 -10.57 -3.93
N TYR A 46 4.00 -10.14 -3.84
CA TYR A 46 4.68 -9.48 -4.95
C TYR A 46 4.67 -10.38 -6.20
N SER A 47 4.27 -9.80 -7.32
CA SER A 47 4.47 -10.37 -8.65
C SER A 47 4.76 -9.26 -9.66
N PRO A 48 5.59 -9.50 -10.68
CA PRO A 48 5.80 -8.54 -11.76
C PRO A 48 4.49 -8.10 -12.43
N ALA A 49 3.56 -9.03 -12.65
CA ALA A 49 2.25 -8.75 -13.23
C ALA A 49 1.39 -7.81 -12.37
N GLY A 50 1.50 -7.89 -11.04
CA GLY A 50 0.79 -7.01 -10.11
C GLY A 50 1.29 -5.55 -10.11
N LEU A 51 2.46 -5.28 -10.69
CA LEU A 51 2.99 -3.91 -10.80
C LEU A 51 2.33 -3.12 -11.94
N GLU A 52 1.90 -3.81 -12.99
CA GLU A 52 1.34 -3.22 -14.20
C GLU A 52 -0.13 -2.81 -14.05
N THR A 53 -0.88 -3.51 -13.20
CA THR A 53 -2.33 -3.32 -13.00
C THR A 53 -2.70 -2.34 -11.90
N ALA A 54 -1.77 -2.06 -10.99
CA ALA A 54 -2.09 -1.28 -9.80
C ALA A 54 -2.06 0.25 -10.03
#